data_AF-A0A973P7G6-F1
#
_entry.id   AF-A0A973P7G6-F1
#
_cell.length_a   1.000
_cell.length_b   1.000
_cell.length_c   1.000
_cell.angle_alpha   90.00
_cell.angle_beta   90.00
_cell.angle_gamma   90.00
#
_symmetry.space_group_name_H-M   'P 1'
#
loop_
_entity.id
_entity.type
_entity.pdbx_description
1 polymer ?
#
loop_
_entity_poly.entity_id
_entity_poly.type
_entity_poly.pdbx_seq_one_letter_code
_entity_poly.pdbx_strand_id
1 'polypeptide(L)'
;MSDLNISAQVLNDLRSTLSKISTDLDGACRQLRNTDASGVGADPLVNRVHDFADEWHYGIGQIGKHADDCVSMLDQIGKKFDEVDQNLKAALTKQQA
;
A
#
# COMPACT_ATOMS: atom_id res chain seq x y z
N MET A 1 21.19 -2.10 -19.30
CA MET A 1 19.92 -1.35 -19.09
C MET A 1 18.96 -2.21 -18.29
N SER A 2 19.30 -2.46 -17.03
CA SER A 2 18.60 -3.45 -16.19
C SER A 2 18.17 -2.89 -14.83
N ASP A 3 18.61 -1.67 -14.48
CA ASP A 3 18.35 -1.07 -13.16
C ASP A 3 16.94 -0.49 -13.03
N LEU A 4 16.32 0.03 -14.10
CA LEU A 4 14.99 0.66 -13.99
C LEU A 4 13.82 -0.35 -13.96
N ASN A 5 14.05 -1.60 -14.36
CA ASN A 5 13.01 -2.65 -14.38
C ASN A 5 12.70 -3.21 -12.98
N ILE A 6 13.50 -2.82 -11.98
CA ILE A 6 13.30 -3.13 -10.56
C ILE A 6 12.15 -2.30 -9.95
N SER A 7 11.68 -1.24 -10.61
CA SER A 7 10.71 -0.33 -10.01
C SER A 7 9.26 -0.86 -10.04
N ALA A 8 8.66 -1.13 -11.20
CA ALA A 8 7.21 -1.40 -11.26
C ALA A 8 6.78 -2.72 -10.60
N GLN A 9 7.55 -3.80 -10.80
CA GLN A 9 7.20 -5.12 -10.26
C GLN A 9 7.29 -5.15 -8.73
N VAL A 10 8.39 -4.65 -8.16
CA VAL A 10 8.59 -4.61 -6.70
C VAL A 10 7.54 -3.75 -6.00
N LEU A 11 7.10 -2.68 -6.66
CA LEU A 11 6.07 -1.80 -6.11
C LEU A 11 4.68 -2.41 -6.19
N ASN A 12 4.38 -3.13 -7.27
CA ASN A 12 3.16 -3.92 -7.35
C ASN A 12 3.13 -5.04 -6.30
N ASP A 13 4.27 -5.69 -6.07
CA ASP A 13 4.40 -6.73 -5.05
C ASP A 13 4.23 -6.12 -3.64
N LEU A 14 4.85 -4.99 -3.35
CA LEU A 14 4.69 -4.25 -2.09
C LEU A 14 3.23 -3.83 -1.86
N ARG A 15 2.58 -3.28 -2.90
CA ARG A 15 1.15 -2.92 -2.86
C ARG A 15 0.30 -4.14 -2.54
N SER A 16 0.53 -5.26 -3.23
CA SER A 16 -0.18 -6.52 -3.03
C SER A 16 -0.02 -7.04 -1.60
N THR A 17 1.20 -7.01 -1.07
CA THR A 17 1.48 -7.40 0.32
C THR A 17 0.75 -6.53 1.32
N LEU A 18 0.81 -5.20 1.20
CA LEU A 18 0.14 -4.28 2.11
C LEU A 18 -1.39 -4.42 2.07
N SER A 19 -1.97 -4.57 0.88
CA SER A 19 -3.42 -4.83 0.71
C SER A 19 -3.85 -6.17 1.33
N LYS A 20 -3.01 -7.19 1.24
CA LYS A 20 -3.30 -8.51 1.83
C LYS A 20 -3.25 -8.46 3.36
N ILE A 21 -2.22 -7.82 3.92
CA ILE A 21 -2.10 -7.58 5.37
C ILE A 21 -3.31 -6.80 5.89
N SER A 22 -3.71 -5.74 5.18
CA SER A 22 -4.92 -4.96 5.49
C SER A 22 -6.17 -5.83 5.55
N THR A 23 -6.35 -6.71 4.55
CA THR A 23 -7.54 -7.58 4.45
C THR A 23 -7.56 -8.64 5.55
N ASP A 24 -6.42 -9.29 5.80
CA ASP A 24 -6.30 -10.34 6.82
C ASP A 24 -6.57 -9.77 8.22
N LEU A 25 -6.05 -8.57 8.49
CA LEU A 25 -6.25 -7.89 9.77
C LEU A 25 -7.68 -7.37 9.94
N ASP A 26 -8.34 -6.84 8.90
CA ASP A 26 -9.77 -6.49 8.96
C ASP A 26 -10.62 -7.74 9.28
N GLY A 27 -10.27 -8.88 8.67
CA GLY A 27 -10.85 -10.17 9.01
C GLY A 27 -10.65 -10.55 10.48
N ALA A 28 -9.44 -10.40 11.01
CA ALA A 28 -9.14 -10.66 12.41
C ALA A 28 -9.90 -9.73 13.38
N CYS A 29 -9.99 -8.42 13.08
CA CYS A 29 -10.77 -7.46 13.87
C CYS A 29 -12.26 -7.82 13.89
N ARG A 30 -12.83 -8.22 12.75
CA ARG A 30 -14.23 -8.69 12.69
C ARG A 30 -14.43 -9.97 13.49
N GLN A 31 -13.49 -10.91 13.46
CA GLN A 31 -13.55 -12.14 14.25
C GLN A 31 -13.49 -11.83 15.75
N LEU A 32 -12.60 -10.93 16.18
CA LEU A 32 -12.50 -10.49 17.58
C LEU A 32 -13.78 -9.82 18.06
N ARG A 33 -14.37 -8.94 17.25
CA ARG A 33 -15.63 -8.24 17.54
C ARG A 33 -16.85 -9.17 17.58
N ASN A 34 -16.81 -10.26 16.83
CA ASN A 34 -17.86 -11.29 16.82
C ASN A 34 -17.58 -12.43 17.82
N THR A 35 -16.46 -12.40 18.54
CA THR A 35 -16.18 -13.37 19.59
C THR A 35 -17.09 -13.06 20.76
N ASP A 36 -18.00 -14.00 21.04
CA ASP A 36 -19.06 -13.85 22.03
C ASP A 36 -18.48 -13.53 23.41
N ALA A 37 -19.03 -12.50 24.07
CA ALA A 37 -18.59 -12.02 25.38
C ALA A 37 -18.63 -13.10 26.48
N SER A 38 -19.32 -14.21 26.20
CA SER A 38 -19.38 -15.44 27.01
C SER A 38 -18.02 -16.13 27.19
N GLY A 39 -17.03 -15.90 26.32
CA GLY A 39 -15.68 -16.47 26.43
C GLY A 39 -14.65 -15.62 27.20
N VAL A 40 -14.91 -14.32 27.39
CA VAL A 40 -13.92 -13.35 27.95
C VAL A 40 -14.23 -12.97 29.40
N GLY A 41 -15.47 -13.19 29.87
CA GLY A 41 -15.84 -13.17 31.29
C GLY A 41 -15.81 -11.81 32.01
N ALA A 42 -15.37 -10.72 31.36
CA ALA A 42 -15.41 -9.38 31.94
C ALA A 42 -15.61 -8.29 30.87
N ASP A 43 -16.71 -7.53 31.00
CA ASP A 43 -17.07 -6.38 30.15
C ASP A 43 -15.92 -5.40 29.80
N PRO A 44 -14.97 -5.08 30.72
CA PRO A 44 -13.87 -4.16 30.41
C PRO A 44 -12.83 -4.70 29.41
N LEU A 45 -12.71 -6.03 29.30
CA LEU A 45 -11.78 -6.64 28.33
C LEU A 45 -12.38 -6.64 26.93
N VAL A 46 -13.69 -6.88 26.81
CA VAL A 46 -14.42 -6.80 25.54
C VAL A 46 -14.34 -5.38 24.97
N ASN A 47 -14.58 -4.36 25.79
CA ASN A 47 -14.47 -2.97 25.35
C ASN A 47 -13.06 -2.61 24.86
N ARG A 48 -12.00 -3.06 25.56
CA ARG A 48 -10.63 -2.82 25.10
C ARG A 48 -10.28 -3.54 23.80
N VAL A 49 -10.83 -4.73 23.57
CA VAL A 49 -10.66 -5.43 22.29
C VAL A 49 -11.36 -4.69 21.15
N HIS A 50 -12.54 -4.11 21.41
CA HIS A 50 -13.22 -3.26 20.43
C HIS A 50 -12.46 -1.96 20.15
N ASP A 51 -11.99 -1.25 21.17
CA ASP A 51 -11.21 -0.02 21.01
C ASP A 51 -9.92 -0.29 20.21
N PHE A 52 -9.22 -1.39 20.54
CA PHE A 52 -8.05 -1.83 19.79
C PHE A 52 -8.40 -2.14 18.32
N ALA A 53 -9.52 -2.82 18.06
CA ALA A 53 -9.95 -3.13 16.71
C ALA A 53 -10.25 -1.87 15.89
N ASP A 54 -10.87 -0.85 16.49
CA ASP A 54 -11.21 0.40 15.82
C ASP A 54 -9.95 1.25 15.53
N GLU A 55 -9.02 1.38 16.48
CA GLU A 55 -7.72 2.05 16.27
C GLU A 55 -6.89 1.34 15.19
N TRP A 56 -6.91 0.01 15.20
CA TRP A 56 -6.17 -0.80 14.25
C TRP A 56 -6.75 -0.72 12.84
N HIS A 57 -8.08 -0.70 12.71
CA HIS A 57 -8.76 -0.45 11.42
C HIS A 57 -8.38 0.92 10.84
N TYR A 58 -8.33 1.96 11.68
CA TYR A 58 -7.86 3.28 11.25
C TYR A 58 -6.40 3.25 10.78
N GLY A 59 -5.51 2.62 11.55
CA GLY A 59 -4.08 2.50 11.20
C GLY A 59 -3.86 1.78 9.86
N ILE A 60 -4.59 0.69 9.61
CA ILE A 60 -4.58 -0.03 8.33
C ILE A 60 -5.03 0.86 7.18
N GLY A 61 -6.11 1.63 7.36
CA GLY A 61 -6.58 2.58 6.36
C GLY A 61 -5.51 3.61 5.98
N GLN A 62 -4.74 4.11 6.95
CA GLN A 62 -3.62 5.03 6.68
C GLN A 62 -2.48 4.35 5.92
N ILE A 63 -2.13 3.11 6.25
CA ILE A 63 -1.10 2.34 5.52
C ILE A 63 -1.51 2.13 4.06
N GLY A 64 -2.78 1.75 3.82
CA GLY A 64 -3.31 1.61 2.47
C GLY A 64 -3.22 2.90 1.66
N LYS A 65 -3.62 4.02 2.27
CA LYS A 65 -3.51 5.35 1.64
C LYS A 65 -2.07 5.71 1.29
N HIS A 66 -1.13 5.53 2.22
CA HIS A 66 0.28 5.81 1.96
C HIS A 66 0.90 4.89 0.90
N ALA A 67 0.46 3.63 0.84
CA ALA A 67 0.88 2.72 -0.22
C ALA A 67 0.42 3.21 -1.59
N ASP A 68 -0.84 3.62 -1.73
CA ASP A 68 -1.38 4.18 -2.98
C ASP A 68 -0.70 5.51 -3.36
N ASP A 69 -0.40 6.37 -2.40
CA ASP A 69 0.36 7.62 -2.62
C ASP A 69 1.78 7.31 -3.14
N CYS A 70 2.47 6.35 -2.54
CA CYS A 70 3.80 5.89 -2.99
C CYS A 70 3.75 5.34 -4.43
N VAL A 71 2.77 4.48 -4.75
CA VAL A 71 2.58 3.95 -6.10
C VAL A 71 2.34 5.10 -7.10
N SER A 72 1.49 6.06 -6.75
CA SER A 72 1.21 7.22 -7.59
C SER A 72 2.45 8.09 -7.84
N MET A 73 3.30 8.26 -6.84
CA MET A 73 4.55 8.99 -6.98
C MET A 73 5.54 8.26 -7.89
N LEU A 74 5.57 6.94 -7.82
CA LEU A 74 6.48 6.12 -8.62
C LEU A 74 6.04 6.04 -10.09
N ASP A 75 4.74 6.01 -10.35
CA ASP A 75 4.19 6.18 -11.70
C ASP A 75 4.58 7.54 -12.30
N GLN A 76 4.57 8.61 -11.50
CA GLN A 76 5.00 9.93 -11.95
C GLN A 76 6.50 9.96 -12.27
N ILE A 77 7.33 9.31 -11.45
CA ILE A 77 8.77 9.16 -11.71
C ILE A 77 8.97 8.41 -13.03
N GLY A 78 8.27 7.29 -13.26
CA GLY A 78 8.34 6.53 -14.50
C GLY A 78 8.02 7.39 -15.73
N LYS A 79 6.90 8.13 -15.70
CA LYS A 79 6.52 9.05 -16.78
C LYS A 79 7.58 10.12 -17.04
N LYS A 80 8.18 10.68 -15.99
CA LYS A 80 9.25 11.69 -16.13
C LYS A 80 10.50 11.11 -16.77
N PHE A 81 10.87 9.89 -16.45
CA PHE A 81 11.99 9.21 -17.11
C PHE A 81 11.70 8.98 -18.60
N ASP A 82 10.50 8.51 -18.94
CA ASP A 82 10.10 8.31 -20.34
C ASP A 82 10.12 9.63 -21.13
N GLU A 83 9.63 10.73 -20.54
CA GLU A 83 9.71 12.06 -21.14
C GLU A 83 11.17 12.49 -21.40
N VAL A 84 12.05 12.28 -20.42
CA VAL A 84 13.48 12.61 -20.56
C VAL A 84 14.14 11.77 -21.65
N ASP A 85 13.86 10.47 -21.72
CA ASP A 85 14.40 9.57 -22.74
C ASP A 85 13.94 9.96 -24.15
N GLN A 86 12.65 10.31 -24.32
CA GLN A 86 12.12 10.79 -25.58
C GLN A 86 12.74 12.12 -26.02
N ASN A 87 12.90 13.06 -25.08
CA ASN A 87 13.55 14.34 -25.35
C ASN A 87 15.02 14.15 -25.76
N LEU A 88 15.74 13.25 -25.09
CA LEU A 88 17.12 12.92 -25.43
C LEU A 88 17.22 12.30 -26.83
N LYS A 89 16.34 11.34 -27.15
CA LYS A 89 16.26 10.74 -28.49
C LYS A 89 16.01 11.80 -29.56
N ALA A 90 15.03 12.67 -29.36
CA ALA A 90 14.69 13.73 -30.30
C ALA A 90 15.85 14.72 -30.52
N ALA A 91 16.57 15.08 -29.46
CA ALA A 91 17.75 15.94 -29.54
C ALA A 91 18.88 15.30 -30.35
N LEU A 92 19.16 14.01 -30.12
CA LEU A 92 20.18 13.26 -30.87
C LEU A 92 19.81 13.13 -32.35
N THR A 93 18.54 12.86 -32.67
CA THR A 93 18.09 12.80 -34.07
C THR A 93 18.23 14.15 -34.79
N LYS A 94 17.95 15.25 -34.09
CA LYS A 94 18.15 16.62 -34.62
C LYS A 94 19.61 16.97 -34.87
N GLN A 95 20.54 16.38 -34.13
CA GLN A 95 21.98 16.68 -34.25
C GLN A 95 22.66 15.88 -35.37
N GLN A 96 22.01 14.82 -35.85
CA GLN A 96 22.50 13.94 -36.92
C GLN A 96 21.87 14.22 -38.30
N ALA A 97 20.94 15.17 -38.38
CA ALA A 97 20.30 15.65 -39.61
C ALA A 97 20.87 17.02 -40.02
#